data_AF-A0A954SNH2-F1
#
_entry.id   AF-A0A954SNH2-F1
#
_cell.length_a   1.000
_cell.length_b   1.000
_cell.length_c   1.000
_cell.angle_alpha   90.00
_cell.angle_beta   90.00
_cell.angle_gamma   90.00
#
_symmetry.space_group_name_H-M   'P 1'
#
loop_
_entity.id
_entity.type
_entity.pdbx_description
1 polymer ?
#
loop_
_entity_poly.entity_id
_entity_poly.type
_entity_poly.pdbx_seq_one_letter_code
_entity_poly.pdbx_strand_id
1 'polypeptide(L)'
;PFAQHGQSRAWVSKLMPYTARVADELCFVKSMHTEQVNHAPAISFMLSGSEMPGRPTIGAWLNYGLGSETDELPSFVVMTSVSKGTSCGQIFYDFYWGSGFLPSRYQGVKLRGSSEPVLYVANPDGISRPMRRGMLDDIAAINQLKADDFGDPEIATRIAQYEMGFKMQASVPE
;
A
#
# COMPACT_ATOMS: atom_id res chain seq x y z
N PRO A 1 -4.33 31.32 -17.71
CA PRO A 1 -5.70 31.49 -18.26
C PRO A 1 -6.14 30.24 -19.05
N PHE A 2 -7.43 29.90 -18.96
CA PHE A 2 -8.05 28.82 -19.75
C PHE A 2 -8.68 29.39 -21.03
N ALA A 3 -8.70 28.59 -22.10
CA ALA A 3 -9.37 28.91 -23.35
C ALA A 3 -10.07 27.66 -23.92
N GLN A 4 -11.08 27.87 -24.78
CA GLN A 4 -11.76 26.77 -25.47
C GLN A 4 -10.99 26.34 -26.71
N HIS A 5 -10.82 25.03 -26.91
CA HIS A 5 -10.09 24.45 -28.03
C HIS A 5 -10.93 23.43 -28.79
N GLY A 6 -10.67 23.31 -30.10
CA GLY A 6 -11.28 22.31 -30.97
C GLY A 6 -12.79 22.45 -31.17
N GLN A 7 -13.39 21.43 -31.78
CA GLN A 7 -14.84 21.30 -31.95
C GLN A 7 -15.55 21.00 -30.64
N SER A 8 -14.89 20.28 -29.73
CA SER A 8 -15.37 19.95 -28.38
C SER A 8 -15.53 21.19 -27.49
N ARG A 9 -14.87 22.31 -27.84
CA ARG A 9 -14.80 23.55 -27.06
C ARG A 9 -14.37 23.32 -25.61
N ALA A 10 -13.54 22.30 -25.38
CA ALA A 10 -13.03 21.98 -24.06
C ALA A 10 -12.15 23.12 -23.54
N TRP A 11 -12.31 23.47 -22.25
CA TRP A 11 -11.48 24.47 -21.59
C TRP A 11 -10.13 23.86 -21.19
N VAL A 12 -9.04 24.33 -21.79
CA VAL A 12 -7.68 23.86 -21.49
C VAL A 12 -6.82 25.02 -21.03
N SER A 13 -5.96 24.77 -20.04
CA SER A 13 -5.02 25.78 -19.53
C SER A 13 -3.96 26.09 -20.58
N LYS A 14 -3.59 27.37 -20.72
CA LYS A 14 -2.46 27.81 -21.55
C LYS A 14 -1.13 27.11 -21.20
N LEU A 15 -1.01 26.54 -20.00
CA LEU A 15 0.17 25.76 -19.57
C LEU A 15 0.27 24.37 -20.22
N MET A 16 -0.79 23.89 -20.88
CA MET A 16 -0.82 22.57 -21.53
C MET A 16 -1.06 22.71 -23.05
N PRO A 17 -0.16 23.40 -23.78
CA PRO A 17 -0.39 23.74 -25.18
C PRO A 17 -0.45 22.51 -26.10
N TYR A 18 0.27 21.44 -25.79
CA TYR A 18 0.24 20.20 -26.57
C TYR A 18 -1.03 19.40 -26.32
N THR A 19 -1.50 19.33 -25.07
CA THR A 19 -2.80 18.74 -24.73
C THR A 19 -3.95 19.47 -25.41
N ALA A 20 -3.88 20.80 -25.48
CA ALA A 20 -4.89 21.61 -26.16
C ALA A 20 -5.01 21.29 -27.67
N ARG A 21 -3.95 20.81 -28.33
CA ARG A 21 -3.98 20.43 -29.76
C ARG A 21 -4.78 19.16 -30.03
N VAL A 22 -4.86 18.27 -29.04
CA VAL A 22 -5.57 16.98 -29.13
C VAL A 22 -6.88 16.99 -28.35
N ALA A 23 -7.39 18.17 -27.98
CA ALA A 23 -8.59 18.29 -27.14
C ALA A 23 -9.81 17.51 -27.68
N ASP A 24 -9.98 17.44 -29.01
CA ASP A 24 -11.09 16.71 -29.63
C ASP A 24 -10.92 15.18 -29.61
N GLU A 25 -9.72 14.69 -29.32
CA GLU A 25 -9.41 13.26 -29.16
C GLU A 25 -9.50 12.80 -27.70
N LEU A 26 -9.70 13.72 -26.76
CA LEU A 26 -9.75 13.43 -25.33
C LEU A 26 -11.18 13.20 -24.85
N CYS A 27 -11.35 12.20 -23.99
CA CYS A 27 -12.56 12.01 -23.20
C CYS A 27 -12.50 12.87 -21.93
N PHE A 28 -13.43 13.81 -21.77
CA PHE A 28 -13.54 14.63 -20.56
C PHE A 28 -14.60 14.09 -19.61
N VAL A 29 -14.17 13.59 -18.45
CA VAL A 29 -15.06 13.16 -17.38
C VAL A 29 -15.46 14.37 -16.53
N LYS A 30 -16.61 14.97 -16.83
CA LYS A 30 -17.13 16.16 -16.11
C LYS A 30 -17.95 15.83 -14.85
N SER A 31 -18.21 14.55 -14.61
CA SER A 31 -18.95 14.06 -13.45
C SER A 31 -18.10 13.96 -12.18
N MET A 32 -16.78 14.16 -12.27
CA MET A 32 -15.91 14.13 -11.09
C MET A 32 -16.17 15.36 -10.21
N HIS A 33 -16.41 15.12 -8.93
CA HIS A 33 -16.61 16.15 -7.92
C HIS A 33 -15.73 15.84 -6.71
N THR A 34 -15.17 16.89 -6.10
CA THR A 34 -14.41 16.80 -4.85
C THR A 34 -14.57 18.12 -4.09
N GLU A 35 -14.66 18.02 -2.77
CA GLU A 35 -14.70 19.16 -1.86
C GLU A 35 -13.30 19.44 -1.26
N GLN A 36 -12.31 18.61 -1.60
CA GLN A 36 -10.98 18.65 -1.00
C GLN A 36 -10.10 19.74 -1.59
N VAL A 37 -9.61 20.62 -0.73
CA VAL A 37 -8.79 21.78 -1.12
C VAL A 37 -7.29 21.49 -1.18
N ASN A 38 -6.84 20.44 -0.49
CA ASN A 38 -5.43 20.04 -0.38
C ASN A 38 -5.22 18.58 -0.81
N HIS A 39 -3.98 18.29 -1.21
CA HIS A 39 -3.62 16.99 -1.77
C HIS A 39 -3.77 15.85 -0.77
N ALA A 40 -3.48 16.06 0.52
CA ALA A 40 -3.50 14.97 1.52
C ALA A 40 -4.89 14.29 1.67
N PRO A 41 -5.99 14.99 1.99
CA PRO A 41 -7.31 14.37 2.06
C PRO A 41 -7.87 14.02 0.68
N ALA A 42 -7.46 14.69 -0.40
CA ALA A 42 -7.81 14.24 -1.76
C ALA A 42 -7.22 12.86 -2.07
N ILE A 43 -5.98 12.59 -1.65
CA ILE A 43 -5.35 11.27 -1.75
C ILE A 43 -6.09 10.26 -0.88
N SER A 44 -6.37 10.59 0.39
CA SER A 44 -7.15 9.72 1.28
C SER A 44 -8.52 9.37 0.68
N PHE A 45 -9.20 10.36 0.09
CA PHE A 45 -10.50 10.16 -0.55
C PHE A 45 -10.40 9.27 -1.78
N MET A 46 -9.41 9.50 -2.63
CA MET A 46 -9.17 8.67 -3.80
C MET A 46 -8.87 7.22 -3.42
N LEU A 47 -8.10 7.00 -2.35
CA LEU A 47 -7.64 5.67 -1.95
C LEU A 47 -8.65 4.94 -1.07
N SER A 48 -9.46 5.63 -0.26
CA SER A 48 -10.32 5.00 0.76
C SER A 48 -11.79 5.43 0.71
N GLY A 49 -12.15 6.34 -0.20
CA GLY A 49 -13.48 6.96 -0.27
C GLY A 49 -13.77 7.94 0.86
N SER A 50 -12.79 8.30 1.69
CA SER A 50 -12.95 9.27 2.79
C SER A 50 -11.76 10.19 2.91
N GLU A 51 -12.03 11.46 3.22
CA GLU A 51 -11.03 12.47 3.55
C GLU A 51 -10.30 12.19 4.87
N MET A 52 -10.97 11.51 5.82
CA MET A 52 -10.41 11.17 7.11
C MET A 52 -9.66 9.82 7.07
N PRO A 53 -8.44 9.74 7.63
CA PRO A 53 -7.73 8.48 7.80
C PRO A 53 -8.54 7.44 8.58
N GLY A 54 -8.29 6.16 8.28
CA GLY A 54 -8.83 5.03 9.06
C GLY A 54 -9.76 4.10 8.30
N ARG A 55 -10.21 4.48 7.09
CA ARG A 55 -10.95 3.55 6.22
C ARG A 55 -9.97 2.66 5.44
N PRO A 56 -10.36 1.41 5.12
CA PRO A 56 -9.55 0.55 4.29
C PRO A 56 -9.35 1.16 2.91
N THR A 57 -8.11 1.11 2.45
CA THR A 57 -7.72 1.59 1.13
C THR A 57 -8.13 0.62 0.04
N ILE A 58 -8.15 1.08 -1.21
CA ILE A 58 -8.52 0.29 -2.39
C ILE A 58 -7.65 -0.96 -2.51
N GLY A 59 -6.35 -0.86 -2.22
CA GLY A 59 -5.46 -2.02 -2.20
C GLY A 59 -5.85 -3.05 -1.12
N ALA A 60 -6.23 -2.59 0.07
CA ALA A 60 -6.71 -3.46 1.13
C ALA A 60 -8.06 -4.12 0.77
N TRP A 61 -8.99 -3.39 0.14
CA TRP A 61 -10.26 -3.93 -0.33
C TRP A 61 -10.09 -4.97 -1.43
N LEU A 62 -9.20 -4.71 -2.39
CA LEU A 62 -8.90 -5.66 -3.47
C LEU A 62 -8.28 -6.94 -2.89
N ASN A 63 -7.32 -6.82 -1.99
CA ASN A 63 -6.72 -7.97 -1.32
C ASN A 63 -7.75 -8.74 -0.48
N TYR A 64 -8.62 -8.05 0.26
CA TYR A 64 -9.70 -8.68 1.03
C TYR A 64 -10.72 -9.41 0.15
N GLY A 65 -11.19 -8.75 -0.91
CA GLY A 65 -12.30 -9.24 -1.73
C GLY A 65 -11.90 -10.23 -2.82
N LEU A 66 -10.70 -10.08 -3.40
CA LEU A 66 -10.21 -10.92 -4.49
C LEU A 66 -9.21 -11.97 -4.03
N GLY A 67 -8.60 -11.79 -2.86
CA GLY A 67 -7.55 -12.68 -2.36
C GLY A 67 -6.21 -12.49 -3.08
N SER A 68 -5.38 -13.53 -3.02
CA SER A 68 -4.03 -13.56 -3.58
C SER A 68 -3.83 -14.86 -4.35
N GLU A 69 -3.09 -14.80 -5.46
CA GLU A 69 -2.66 -16.00 -6.19
C GLU A 69 -1.49 -16.71 -5.50
N THR A 70 -0.81 -16.01 -4.58
CA THR A 70 0.34 -16.52 -3.84
C THR A 70 0.23 -16.22 -2.35
N ASP A 71 0.62 -17.18 -1.53
CA ASP A 71 0.76 -17.01 -0.08
C ASP A 71 2.22 -16.75 0.34
N GLU A 72 3.13 -16.62 -0.65
CA GLU A 72 4.58 -16.48 -0.43
C GLU A 72 5.05 -15.03 -0.53
N LEU A 73 4.25 -14.14 -1.15
CA LEU A 73 4.55 -12.73 -1.33
C LEU A 73 3.41 -11.83 -0.85
N PRO A 74 3.68 -10.57 -0.47
CA PRO A 74 2.64 -9.62 -0.14
C PRO A 74 1.71 -9.35 -1.33
N SER A 75 0.41 -9.51 -1.12
CA SER A 75 -0.61 -9.28 -2.16
C SER A 75 -0.89 -7.80 -2.42
N PHE A 76 -0.53 -6.92 -1.47
CA PHE A 76 -0.62 -5.48 -1.61
C PHE A 76 0.73 -4.82 -1.33
N VAL A 77 1.39 -4.39 -2.41
CA VAL A 77 2.72 -3.79 -2.40
C VAL A 77 2.64 -2.29 -2.61
N VAL A 78 3.41 -1.55 -1.81
CA VAL A 78 3.49 -0.09 -1.87
C VAL A 78 4.91 0.32 -2.23
N MET A 79 5.05 1.04 -3.33
CA MET A 79 6.34 1.59 -3.75
C MET A 79 6.36 3.10 -3.49
N THR A 80 7.38 3.57 -2.80
CA THR A 80 7.57 5.00 -2.53
C THR A 80 8.75 5.53 -3.31
N SER A 81 8.54 6.60 -4.08
CA SER A 81 9.64 7.36 -4.69
C SER A 81 10.34 8.22 -3.65
N VAL A 82 11.67 8.23 -3.67
CA VAL A 82 12.47 9.21 -2.93
C VAL A 82 13.17 10.09 -3.97
N SER A 83 12.91 11.40 -3.97
CA SER A 83 13.64 12.32 -4.84
C SER A 83 15.05 12.53 -4.28
N LYS A 84 16.06 12.35 -5.14
CA LYS A 84 17.46 12.57 -4.76
C LYS A 84 17.66 14.06 -4.45
N GLY A 85 17.91 14.42 -3.19
CA GLY A 85 18.28 15.79 -2.79
C GLY A 85 17.20 16.65 -2.13
N THR A 86 16.02 16.10 -1.78
CA THR A 86 15.04 16.83 -0.96
C THR A 86 15.43 16.82 0.53
N SER A 87 15.56 18.00 1.14
CA SER A 87 15.77 18.17 2.58
C SER A 87 14.50 17.99 3.41
N CYS A 88 13.33 18.20 2.79
CA CYS A 88 12.02 17.85 3.32
C CYS A 88 11.51 16.66 2.51
N GLY A 89 11.62 15.46 3.06
CA GLY A 89 11.15 14.24 2.39
C GLY A 89 9.68 14.34 1.98
N GLN A 90 9.30 13.57 0.95
CA GLN A 90 7.89 13.40 0.59
C GLN A 90 7.18 12.74 1.77
N ILE A 91 6.31 13.49 2.48
CA ILE A 91 5.64 13.00 3.68
C ILE A 91 4.50 12.07 3.25
N PHE A 92 4.83 10.80 3.04
CA PHE A 92 3.84 9.76 2.88
C PHE A 92 3.43 9.23 4.25
N TYR A 93 2.13 9.28 4.54
CA TYR A 93 1.58 8.71 5.77
C TYR A 93 1.14 7.27 5.54
N ASP A 94 1.29 6.42 6.57
CA ASP A 94 0.96 5.00 6.49
C ASP A 94 -0.53 4.72 6.22
N PHE A 95 -1.41 5.68 6.54
CA PHE A 95 -2.83 5.57 6.26
C PHE A 95 -3.16 5.60 4.76
N TYR A 96 -2.25 6.00 3.88
CA TYR A 96 -2.46 5.95 2.43
C TYR A 96 -2.52 4.53 1.85
N TRP A 97 -2.07 3.52 2.61
CA TRP A 97 -2.17 2.10 2.22
C TRP A 97 -2.64 1.26 3.42
N GLY A 98 -3.47 1.88 4.26
CA GLY A 98 -4.04 1.28 5.46
C GLY A 98 -5.06 0.19 5.15
N SER A 99 -5.05 -0.85 5.98
CA SER A 99 -6.14 -1.84 6.09
C SER A 99 -7.36 -1.28 6.84
N GLY A 100 -7.20 -0.19 7.59
CA GLY A 100 -8.29 0.44 8.34
C GLY A 100 -8.85 -0.52 9.39
N PHE A 101 -10.16 -0.78 9.32
CA PHE A 101 -10.82 -1.77 10.19
C PHE A 101 -10.75 -3.22 9.64
N LEU A 102 -10.19 -3.44 8.45
CA LEU A 102 -9.91 -4.81 7.99
C LEU A 102 -8.73 -5.38 8.78
N PRO A 103 -8.64 -6.71 8.93
CA PRO A 103 -7.50 -7.35 9.59
C PRO A 103 -6.17 -6.85 9.03
N SER A 104 -5.18 -6.61 9.88
CA SER A 104 -3.91 -6.00 9.47
C SER A 104 -3.07 -6.84 8.50
N ARG A 105 -3.48 -8.09 8.17
CA ARG A 105 -2.93 -8.90 7.08
C ARG A 105 -3.16 -8.27 5.70
N TYR A 106 -4.13 -7.38 5.59
CA TYR A 106 -4.44 -6.64 4.36
C TYR A 106 -3.72 -5.29 4.25
N GLN A 107 -2.83 -4.99 5.21
CA GLN A 107 -2.03 -3.78 5.22
C GLN A 107 -1.07 -3.77 4.03
N GLY A 108 -0.93 -2.61 3.36
CA GLY A 108 0.04 -2.45 2.30
C GLY A 108 1.48 -2.58 2.81
N VAL A 109 2.26 -3.44 2.17
CA VAL A 109 3.68 -3.67 2.49
C VAL A 109 4.54 -2.71 1.68
N LYS A 110 5.21 -1.79 2.38
CA LYS A 110 6.14 -0.84 1.77
C LYS A 110 7.42 -1.54 1.31
N LEU A 111 7.75 -1.43 0.03
CA LEU A 111 9.05 -1.77 -0.51
C LEU A 111 9.92 -0.52 -0.65
N ARG A 112 11.14 -0.60 -0.14
CA ARG A 112 12.14 0.47 -0.26
C ARG A 112 12.94 0.28 -1.55
N GLY A 113 13.25 1.38 -2.24
CA GLY A 113 14.20 1.39 -3.35
C GLY A 113 15.66 1.30 -2.90
N SER A 114 15.97 0.42 -1.94
CA SER A 114 17.32 0.16 -1.41
C SER A 114 17.73 -1.29 -1.66
N SER A 115 18.98 -1.63 -1.36
CA SER A 115 19.51 -3.00 -1.45
C SER A 115 18.70 -4.00 -0.62
N GLU A 116 18.06 -3.54 0.46
CA GLU A 116 17.07 -4.31 1.23
C GLU A 116 15.67 -3.73 0.98
N PRO A 117 14.90 -4.30 0.02
CA PRO A 117 13.59 -3.78 -0.32
C PRO A 117 12.55 -4.02 0.78
N VAL A 118 12.76 -5.04 1.60
CA VAL A 118 11.93 -5.36 2.78
C VAL A 118 12.85 -5.44 3.98
N LEU A 119 12.56 -4.62 4.98
CA LEU A 119 13.36 -4.60 6.21
C LEU A 119 13.29 -5.95 6.93
N TYR A 120 14.44 -6.40 7.44
CA TYR A 120 14.57 -7.59 8.31
C TYR A 120 14.21 -8.93 7.65
N VAL A 121 14.25 -9.00 6.32
CA VAL A 121 14.10 -10.28 5.58
C VAL A 121 15.37 -11.12 5.63
N ALA A 122 16.54 -10.54 5.88
CA ALA A 122 17.74 -11.32 6.17
C ALA A 122 17.72 -11.88 7.60
N ASN A 123 18.30 -13.07 7.78
CA ASN A 123 18.62 -13.56 9.13
C ASN A 123 19.85 -12.83 9.67
N PRO A 124 19.86 -12.43 10.95
CA PRO A 124 21.08 -11.92 11.56
C PRO A 124 22.15 -13.00 11.59
N ASP A 125 23.42 -12.58 11.61
CA ASP A 125 24.57 -13.47 11.65
C ASP A 125 24.45 -14.48 12.80
N GLY A 126 24.67 -15.76 12.50
CA GLY A 126 24.53 -16.86 13.46
C GLY A 126 23.13 -17.48 13.55
N ILE A 127 22.11 -16.94 12.86
CA ILE A 127 20.78 -17.57 12.80
C ILE A 127 20.61 -18.42 11.54
N SER A 128 20.61 -19.75 11.73
CA SER A 128 20.30 -20.69 10.65
C SER A 128 18.80 -20.72 10.33
N ARG A 129 18.46 -21.08 9.08
CA ARG A 129 17.04 -21.22 8.66
C ARG A 129 16.23 -22.19 9.55
N PRO A 130 16.73 -23.39 9.90
CA PRO A 130 15.99 -24.30 10.80
C PRO A 130 15.76 -23.71 12.19
N MET A 131 16.76 -23.00 12.74
CA MET A 131 16.63 -22.37 14.05
C MET A 131 15.55 -21.28 14.05
N ARG A 132 15.51 -20.46 12.99
CA ARG A 132 14.45 -19.46 12.84
C ARG A 132 13.07 -20.08 12.68
N ARG A 133 12.93 -21.18 11.93
CA ARG A 133 11.65 -21.90 11.81
C ARG A 133 11.14 -22.35 13.18
N GLY A 134 11.99 -22.99 13.98
CA GLY A 134 11.64 -23.40 15.35
C GLY A 134 11.21 -22.23 16.23
N MET A 135 11.93 -21.10 16.19
CA MET A 135 11.54 -19.89 16.94
C MET A 135 10.16 -19.37 16.50
N LEU A 136 9.85 -19.41 15.21
CA LEU A 136 8.54 -19.00 14.70
C LEU A 136 7.42 -19.96 15.08
N ASP A 137 7.69 -21.27 15.09
CA ASP A 137 6.75 -22.30 15.57
C ASP A 137 6.41 -22.07 17.05
N ASP A 138 7.41 -21.80 17.90
CA ASP A 138 7.21 -21.51 19.32
C ASP A 138 6.38 -20.22 19.53
N ILE A 139 6.70 -19.16 18.77
CA ILE A 139 5.95 -17.89 18.81
C ILE A 139 4.51 -18.10 18.34
N ALA A 140 4.29 -18.89 17.29
CA ALA A 140 2.96 -19.20 16.78
C ALA A 140 2.15 -19.98 17.82
N ALA A 141 2.75 -20.96 18.51
CA ALA A 141 2.10 -21.70 19.59
C ALA A 141 1.69 -20.77 20.75
N ILE A 142 2.57 -19.87 21.18
CA ILE A 142 2.27 -18.91 22.25
C ILE A 142 1.15 -17.95 21.83
N ASN A 143 1.18 -17.46 20.59
CA ASN A 143 0.13 -16.59 20.09
C ASN A 143 -1.19 -17.34 19.97
N GLN A 144 -1.20 -18.61 19.58
CA GLN A 144 -2.43 -19.40 19.51
C GLN A 144 -3.07 -19.56 20.89
N LEU A 145 -2.29 -19.84 21.93
CA LEU A 145 -2.78 -19.89 23.31
C LEU A 145 -3.45 -18.56 23.74
N LYS A 146 -2.87 -17.42 23.34
CA LYS A 146 -3.46 -16.11 23.60
C LYS A 146 -4.69 -15.83 22.73
N ALA A 147 -4.71 -16.31 21.49
CA ALA A 147 -5.86 -16.18 20.62
C ALA A 147 -7.07 -16.95 21.21
N ASP A 148 -6.82 -18.12 21.78
CA ASP A 148 -7.86 -18.94 22.41
C ASP A 148 -8.40 -18.29 23.70
N ASP A 149 -7.54 -17.57 24.45
CA ASP A 149 -7.91 -16.88 25.70
C ASP A 149 -8.65 -15.55 25.45
N PHE A 150 -8.17 -14.72 24.51
CA PHE A 150 -8.68 -13.37 24.29
C PHE A 150 -9.62 -13.23 23.09
N GLY A 151 -9.54 -14.14 22.11
CA GLY A 151 -10.33 -14.09 20.88
C GLY A 151 -9.99 -12.91 19.94
N ASP A 152 -8.85 -12.24 20.14
CA ASP A 152 -8.48 -11.04 19.37
C ASP A 152 -7.99 -11.42 17.95
N PRO A 153 -8.68 -10.97 16.87
CA PRO A 153 -8.27 -11.22 15.49
C PRO A 153 -6.88 -10.68 15.12
N GLU A 154 -6.36 -9.68 15.85
CA GLU A 154 -5.00 -9.17 15.63
C GLU A 154 -3.94 -10.19 16.02
N ILE A 155 -4.23 -11.12 16.93
CA ILE A 155 -3.29 -12.19 17.30
C ILE A 155 -3.10 -13.16 16.14
N ALA A 156 -4.20 -13.60 15.50
CA ALA A 156 -4.14 -14.41 14.29
C ALA A 156 -3.41 -13.68 13.16
N THR A 157 -3.57 -12.37 13.09
CA THR A 157 -2.89 -11.55 12.09
C THR A 157 -1.38 -11.45 12.33
N ARG A 158 -0.93 -11.34 13.58
CA ARG A 158 0.50 -11.38 13.93
C ARG A 158 1.14 -12.71 13.53
N ILE A 159 0.46 -13.83 13.78
CA ILE A 159 0.92 -15.15 13.33
C ILE A 159 1.10 -15.14 11.80
N ALA A 160 0.10 -14.68 11.06
CA ALA A 160 0.16 -14.60 9.59
C ALA A 160 1.30 -13.69 9.08
N GLN A 161 1.57 -12.57 9.75
CA GLN A 161 2.68 -11.67 9.39
C GLN A 161 4.04 -12.33 9.63
N TYR A 162 4.22 -13.07 10.72
CA TYR A 162 5.47 -13.80 10.98
C TYR A 162 5.72 -14.90 9.95
N GLU A 163 4.68 -15.65 9.58
CA GLU A 163 4.75 -16.67 8.53
C GLU A 163 5.08 -16.07 7.16
N MET A 164 4.40 -14.99 6.77
CA MET A 164 4.69 -14.28 5.52
C MET A 164 6.14 -13.77 5.51
N GLY A 165 6.62 -13.22 6.64
CA GLY A 165 8.00 -12.82 6.81
C GLY A 165 8.98 -13.95 6.50
N PHE A 166 8.76 -15.15 7.06
CA PHE A 166 9.59 -16.34 6.82
C PHE A 166 9.56 -16.81 5.37
N LYS A 167 8.36 -16.89 4.79
CA LYS A 167 8.14 -17.30 3.40
C LYS A 167 8.89 -16.41 2.43
N MET A 168 8.83 -15.09 2.64
CA MET A 168 9.60 -14.13 1.84
C MET A 168 11.11 -14.37 1.94
N GLN A 169 11.65 -14.76 3.11
CA GLN A 169 13.08 -15.11 3.22
C GLN A 169 13.41 -16.41 2.48
N ALA A 170 12.47 -17.36 2.45
CA ALA A 170 12.64 -18.63 1.77
C ALA A 170 12.53 -18.50 0.25
N SER A 171 11.70 -17.58 -0.24
CA SER A 171 11.34 -17.41 -1.65
C SER A 171 12.23 -16.44 -2.44
N VAL A 172 12.94 -15.52 -1.79
CA VAL A 172 13.87 -14.59 -2.47
C VAL A 172 15.13 -15.35 -2.89
N PRO A 173 15.45 -15.45 -4.20
CA PRO A 173 16.69 -16.06 -4.69
C PRO A 173 17.92 -15.23 -4.28
N GLU A 174 19.09 -15.88 -4.19
CA GLU A 174 20.40 -15.22 -3.99
C GLU A 174 20.71 -14.17 -5.07
#